data_AF-A0A1V2YJZ4-F1
#
_entry.id   AF-A0A1V2YJZ4-F1
#
_cell.length_a   1.000
_cell.length_b   1.000
_cell.length_c   1.000
_cell.angle_alpha   90.00
_cell.angle_beta   90.00
_cell.angle_gamma   90.00
#
_symmetry.space_group_name_H-M   'P 1'
#
loop_
_entity.id
_entity.type
_entity.pdbx_description
1 polymer ?
#
loop_
_entity_poly.entity_id
_entity_poly.type
_entity_poly.pdbx_seq_one_letter_code
_entity_poly.pdbx_strand_id
1 'polypeptide(L)'
;MDTIIWIVSQHNVYINDYYNGEWKSLSFNKKDFYEIYCHHDVNELIDYLNYPLHYNNFKGSQLKIIYDMPIIYEYLYKVQHRFNQAQGLTLGPLIPVLLWYAYNKEIPNGTIIGIEGAFYLLEDMTLIEIEEEEDMEYTTISVKDCAKMLLEESEKLDEAPFNDETKEHLRTILSTNTNGTIGVFDVCYVLSPATIRVQPQDASKFLDVNDVLVHNSLVKDGTCVKKGDVLFEYTHEVTKWFGKKQLSTIPKISESDGIINFIPRAVIGDVWANKEDVLATIKPYDN
;
A
#
# COMPACT_ATOMS: atom_id res chain seq x y z
N MET A 1 2.32 27.11 -1.97
CA MET A 1 2.03 26.11 -3.03
C MET A 1 1.03 25.15 -2.44
N ASP A 2 -0.07 24.92 -3.14
CA ASP A 2 -1.17 24.11 -2.61
C ASP A 2 -0.71 22.65 -2.57
N THR A 3 -0.63 22.09 -1.36
CA THR A 3 -0.20 20.71 -1.17
C THR A 3 -1.30 19.94 -0.47
N ILE A 4 -1.71 18.86 -1.13
CA ILE A 4 -2.72 17.95 -0.64
C ILE A 4 -2.01 16.66 -0.24
N ILE A 5 -2.18 16.28 1.02
CA ILE A 5 -1.56 15.09 1.58
C ILE A 5 -2.65 14.09 1.94
N TRP A 6 -2.61 12.93 1.32
CA TRP A 6 -3.46 11.79 1.66
C TRP A 6 -2.64 10.84 2.51
N ILE A 7 -3.13 10.50 3.69
CA ILE A 7 -2.62 9.38 4.47
C ILE A 7 -3.70 8.31 4.47
N VAL A 8 -3.38 7.14 3.91
CA VAL A 8 -4.28 6.00 3.78
C VAL A 8 -3.77 4.92 4.73
N SER A 9 -4.56 4.58 5.75
CA SER A 9 -4.17 3.53 6.71
C SER A 9 -5.36 2.72 7.18
N GLN A 10 -5.22 1.39 7.20
CA GLN A 10 -6.25 0.46 7.68
C GLN A 10 -7.65 0.72 7.07
N HIS A 11 -7.69 1.06 5.77
CA HIS A 11 -8.90 1.44 5.02
C HIS A 11 -9.56 2.75 5.46
N ASN A 12 -8.83 3.63 6.14
CA ASN A 12 -9.24 5.01 6.40
C ASN A 12 -8.39 5.96 5.56
N VAL A 13 -8.95 7.11 5.19
CA VAL A 13 -8.23 8.16 4.45
C VAL A 13 -8.33 9.49 5.15
N TYR A 14 -7.17 10.09 5.38
CA TYR A 14 -7.03 11.42 5.96
C TYR A 14 -6.48 12.35 4.90
N ILE A 15 -7.31 13.28 4.47
CA ILE A 15 -6.96 14.29 3.49
C ILE A 15 -6.61 15.57 4.23
N ASN A 16 -5.37 16.02 4.08
CA ASN A 16 -4.85 17.24 4.69
C ASN A 16 -4.49 18.22 3.57
N ASP A 17 -5.24 19.31 3.50
CA ASP A 17 -5.09 20.38 2.53
C ASP A 17 -4.39 21.56 3.19
N TYR A 18 -3.21 21.90 2.66
CA TYR A 18 -2.46 23.10 3.05
C TYR A 18 -2.60 24.17 1.97
N TYR A 19 -3.51 25.13 2.24
CA TYR A 19 -3.90 26.18 1.31
C TYR A 19 -3.79 27.55 2.00
N ASN A 20 -3.11 28.51 1.35
CA ASN A 20 -2.92 29.88 1.87
C ASN A 20 -2.43 29.99 3.33
N GLY A 21 -1.64 29.02 3.80
CA GLY A 21 -1.11 28.99 5.17
C GLY A 21 -2.04 28.36 6.20
N GLU A 22 -3.21 27.87 5.80
CA GLU A 22 -4.19 27.22 6.67
C GLU A 22 -4.27 25.71 6.40
N TRP A 23 -4.54 24.93 7.45
CA TRP A 23 -4.73 23.49 7.38
C TRP A 23 -6.21 23.12 7.47
N LYS A 24 -6.70 22.41 6.45
CA LYS A 24 -7.98 21.71 6.51
C LYS A 24 -7.72 20.21 6.50
N SER A 25 -8.40 19.49 7.40
CA SER A 25 -8.28 18.04 7.52
C SER A 25 -9.67 17.42 7.40
N LEU A 26 -9.78 16.38 6.60
CA LEU A 26 -10.98 15.56 6.42
C LEU A 26 -10.60 14.10 6.60
N SER A 27 -11.48 13.32 7.24
CA SER A 27 -11.28 11.89 7.49
C SER A 27 -12.46 11.10 6.91
N PHE A 28 -12.14 10.02 6.22
CA PHE A 28 -13.11 9.04 5.71
C PHE A 28 -12.83 7.71 6.38
N ASN A 29 -13.83 7.17 7.08
CA ASN A 29 -13.65 5.98 7.90
C ASN A 29 -13.98 4.70 7.12
N LYS A 30 -13.48 3.57 7.62
CA LYS A 30 -13.58 2.22 7.02
C LYS A 30 -14.94 1.85 6.43
N LYS A 31 -16.07 2.30 6.98
CA LYS A 31 -17.41 2.02 6.42
C LYS A 31 -17.62 2.73 5.07
N ASP A 32 -17.28 4.01 4.99
CA ASP A 32 -17.44 4.82 3.79
C ASP A 32 -16.43 4.41 2.70
N PHE A 33 -15.26 3.95 3.13
CA PHE A 33 -14.19 3.49 2.23
C PHE A 33 -14.46 2.07 1.71
N TYR A 34 -14.79 1.11 2.57
CA TYR A 34 -15.00 -0.29 2.19
C TYR A 34 -16.18 -0.47 1.23
N GLU A 35 -17.27 0.29 1.42
CA GLU A 35 -18.44 0.22 0.52
C GLU A 35 -18.12 0.69 -0.90
N ILE A 36 -17.18 1.61 -1.08
CA ILE A 36 -16.75 2.08 -2.41
C ILE A 36 -15.65 1.16 -2.99
N TYR A 37 -14.72 0.69 -2.15
CA TYR A 37 -13.62 -0.21 -2.55
C TYR A 37 -14.10 -1.58 -3.02
N CYS A 38 -15.08 -2.18 -2.35
CA CYS A 38 -15.54 -3.52 -2.69
C CYS A 38 -16.54 -3.56 -3.86
N HIS A 39 -17.11 -2.42 -4.28
CA HIS A 39 -18.24 -2.38 -5.23
C HIS A 39 -17.96 -1.86 -6.66
N HIS A 40 -16.68 -1.76 -7.09
CA HIS A 40 -16.25 -1.71 -8.52
C HIS A 40 -15.91 -0.36 -9.20
N ASP A 41 -15.63 0.76 -8.52
CA ASP A 41 -14.99 1.88 -9.24
C ASP A 41 -14.02 2.73 -8.41
N VAL A 42 -12.73 2.47 -8.58
CA VAL A 42 -11.66 3.31 -8.01
C VAL A 42 -11.75 4.75 -8.54
N ASN A 43 -12.35 5.00 -9.72
CA ASN A 43 -12.56 6.37 -10.20
C ASN A 43 -13.58 7.12 -9.33
N GLU A 44 -14.70 6.47 -8.96
CA GLU A 44 -15.71 7.06 -8.07
C GLU A 44 -15.13 7.39 -6.70
N LEU A 45 -14.21 6.55 -6.20
CA LEU A 45 -13.48 6.85 -4.97
C LEU A 45 -12.64 8.14 -5.11
N ILE A 46 -11.84 8.27 -6.16
CA ILE A 46 -11.01 9.48 -6.36
C ILE A 46 -11.91 10.72 -6.47
N ASP A 47 -13.05 10.61 -7.15
CA ASP A 47 -14.03 11.69 -7.25
C ASP A 47 -14.65 12.02 -5.88
N TYR A 48 -14.99 11.01 -5.09
CA TYR A 48 -15.51 11.16 -3.73
C TYR A 48 -14.49 11.80 -2.78
N LEU A 49 -13.24 11.36 -2.80
CA LEU A 49 -12.15 11.93 -1.99
C LEU A 49 -11.83 13.37 -2.40
N ASN A 50 -11.92 13.69 -3.70
CA ASN A 50 -11.69 15.05 -4.20
C ASN A 50 -12.88 16.00 -3.95
N TYR A 51 -14.11 15.48 -3.88
CA TYR A 51 -15.34 16.28 -3.84
C TYR A 51 -15.34 17.34 -2.73
N PRO A 52 -14.97 17.04 -1.46
CA PRO A 52 -14.98 18.05 -0.40
C PRO A 52 -13.92 19.14 -0.53
N LEU A 53 -12.88 18.92 -1.33
CA LEU A 53 -11.83 19.90 -1.56
C LEU A 53 -12.08 20.77 -2.80
N HIS A 54 -13.02 20.37 -3.67
CA HIS A 54 -13.38 21.07 -4.91
C HIS A 54 -12.19 21.40 -5.85
N TYR A 55 -11.08 20.67 -5.76
CA TYR A 55 -9.97 20.86 -6.69
C TYR A 55 -10.39 20.42 -8.09
N ASN A 56 -10.05 21.23 -9.11
CA ASN A 56 -10.31 20.92 -10.52
C ASN A 56 -9.36 19.80 -10.99
N ASN A 57 -9.65 18.55 -10.60
CA ASN A 57 -8.82 17.37 -10.87
C ASN A 57 -7.34 17.57 -10.46
N PHE A 58 -7.12 18.13 -9.27
CA PHE A 58 -5.78 18.42 -8.72
C PHE A 58 -4.92 19.37 -9.57
N LYS A 59 -5.52 20.12 -10.50
CA LYS A 59 -4.79 21.00 -11.41
C LYS A 59 -3.91 22.00 -10.65
N GLY A 60 -2.59 21.90 -10.87
CA GLY A 60 -1.61 22.80 -10.25
C GLY A 60 -1.33 22.53 -8.78
N SER A 61 -1.88 21.46 -8.20
CA SER A 61 -1.61 21.03 -6.83
C SER A 61 -0.42 20.08 -6.77
N GLN A 62 0.29 20.07 -5.64
CA GLN A 62 1.18 18.95 -5.29
C GLN A 62 0.39 17.92 -4.50
N LEU A 63 0.54 16.64 -4.86
CA LEU A 63 -0.09 15.52 -4.17
C LEU A 63 0.98 14.66 -3.51
N LYS A 64 0.85 14.43 -2.20
CA LYS A 64 1.59 13.38 -1.49
C LYS A 64 0.59 12.36 -0.99
N ILE A 65 0.71 11.12 -1.43
CA ILE A 65 -0.17 10.02 -1.02
C ILE A 65 0.69 8.98 -0.31
N ILE A 66 0.45 8.82 0.99
CA ILE A 66 1.17 7.94 1.89
C ILE A 66 0.24 6.79 2.26
N TYR A 67 0.70 5.55 2.17
CA TYR A 67 -0.15 4.37 2.39
C TYR A 67 0.59 3.24 3.12
N ASP A 68 -0.15 2.40 3.85
CA ASP A 68 0.38 1.23 4.56
C ASP A 68 0.22 -0.09 3.78
N MET A 69 -0.80 -0.20 2.93
CA MET A 69 -1.12 -1.44 2.21
C MET A 69 -0.73 -1.36 0.72
N PRO A 70 -0.02 -2.36 0.16
CA PRO A 70 0.33 -2.42 -1.27
C PRO A 70 -0.88 -2.37 -2.22
N ILE A 71 -2.05 -2.84 -1.78
CA ILE A 71 -3.29 -2.80 -2.56
C ILE A 71 -3.70 -1.37 -2.93
N ILE A 72 -3.37 -0.38 -2.09
CA ILE A 72 -3.64 1.03 -2.36
C ILE A 72 -2.87 1.50 -3.60
N TYR A 73 -1.61 1.09 -3.74
CA TYR A 73 -0.82 1.39 -4.93
C TYR A 73 -1.45 0.79 -6.20
N GLU A 74 -1.88 -0.49 -6.15
CA GLU A 74 -2.51 -1.14 -7.32
C GLU A 74 -3.77 -0.39 -7.78
N TYR A 75 -4.58 0.09 -6.84
CA TYR A 75 -5.75 0.90 -7.16
C TYR A 75 -5.38 2.24 -7.79
N LEU A 76 -4.43 2.97 -7.20
CA LEU A 76 -3.97 4.26 -7.74
C LEU A 76 -3.34 4.10 -9.12
N TYR A 77 -2.60 3.02 -9.35
CA TYR A 77 -2.03 2.66 -10.65
C TYR A 77 -3.11 2.49 -11.73
N LYS A 78 -4.24 1.83 -11.42
CA LYS A 78 -5.38 1.65 -12.34
C LYS A 78 -6.01 2.97 -12.77
N VAL A 79 -5.95 4.00 -11.93
CA VAL A 79 -6.51 5.34 -12.19
C VAL A 79 -5.44 6.42 -12.36
N GLN A 80 -4.19 6.04 -12.68
CA GLN A 80 -3.04 6.96 -12.75
C GLN A 80 -3.30 8.21 -13.61
N HIS A 81 -4.10 8.07 -14.67
CA HIS A 81 -4.49 9.15 -15.58
C HIS A 81 -5.19 10.33 -14.88
N ARG A 82 -5.85 10.10 -13.73
CA ARG A 82 -6.54 11.13 -12.94
C ARG A 82 -5.57 12.13 -12.31
N PHE A 83 -4.29 11.77 -12.16
CA PHE A 83 -3.26 12.62 -11.55
C PHE A 83 -2.49 13.46 -12.59
N ASN A 84 -2.76 13.31 -13.88
CA ASN A 84 -2.01 13.97 -14.96
C ASN A 84 -2.06 15.51 -14.94
N GLN A 85 -3.01 16.11 -14.23
CA GLN A 85 -3.09 17.57 -14.08
C GLN A 85 -2.40 18.10 -12.81
N ALA A 86 -1.99 17.21 -11.90
CA ALA A 86 -1.22 17.58 -10.74
C ALA A 86 0.12 18.19 -11.18
N GLN A 87 0.58 19.21 -10.44
CA GLN A 87 1.91 19.77 -10.66
C GLN A 87 2.99 18.74 -10.31
N GLY A 88 2.68 17.85 -9.35
CA GLY A 88 3.43 16.64 -9.14
C GLY A 88 2.76 15.71 -8.14
N LEU A 89 3.27 14.49 -8.10
CA LEU A 89 2.75 13.40 -7.32
C LEU A 89 3.90 12.71 -6.59
N THR A 90 3.64 12.31 -5.36
CA THR A 90 4.55 11.47 -4.58
C THR A 90 3.74 10.35 -3.96
N LEU A 91 4.19 9.12 -4.16
CA LEU A 91 3.66 7.94 -3.50
C LEU A 91 4.74 7.37 -2.58
N GLY A 92 4.37 6.98 -1.37
CA GLY A 92 5.32 6.39 -0.45
C GLY A 92 4.68 5.59 0.69
N PRO A 93 5.45 4.69 1.31
CA PRO A 93 4.98 3.91 2.45
C PRO A 93 4.78 4.77 3.70
N LEU A 94 3.82 4.39 4.54
CA LEU A 94 3.51 5.07 5.81
C LEU A 94 4.58 4.86 6.88
N ILE A 95 5.19 3.68 6.96
CA ILE A 95 6.14 3.33 8.02
C ILE A 95 7.31 4.33 8.12
N PRO A 96 8.01 4.72 7.03
CA PRO A 96 9.05 5.74 7.11
C PRO A 96 8.54 7.09 7.64
N VAL A 97 7.32 7.49 7.31
CA VAL A 97 6.72 8.75 7.80
C VAL A 97 6.48 8.69 9.30
N LEU A 98 6.00 7.55 9.82
CA LEU A 98 5.81 7.35 11.25
C LEU A 98 7.14 7.31 12.01
N LEU A 99 8.16 6.66 11.44
CA LEU A 99 9.53 6.69 11.99
C LEU A 99 10.09 8.11 12.02
N TRP A 100 9.90 8.86 10.94
CA TRP A 100 10.29 10.27 10.87
C TRP A 100 9.59 11.10 11.94
N TYR A 101 8.30 10.85 12.17
CA TYR A 101 7.52 11.52 13.22
C TYR A 101 8.07 11.19 14.61
N ALA A 102 8.25 9.90 14.89
CA ALA A 102 8.76 9.42 16.16
C ALA A 102 10.15 10.01 16.47
N TYR A 103 11.03 10.07 15.48
CA TYR A 103 12.36 10.67 15.60
C TYR A 103 12.29 12.16 15.95
N ASN A 104 11.50 12.95 15.21
CA ASN A 104 11.42 14.40 15.43
C ASN A 104 10.68 14.79 16.72
N LYS A 105 9.85 13.88 17.24
CA LYS A 105 9.16 14.05 18.53
C LYS A 105 9.90 13.40 19.69
N GLU A 106 11.09 12.83 19.44
CA GLU A 106 11.91 12.15 20.45
C GLU A 106 11.12 11.07 21.23
N ILE A 107 10.27 10.32 20.51
CA ILE A 107 9.48 9.23 21.12
C ILE A 107 10.46 8.14 21.63
N PRO A 108 10.37 7.72 22.90
CA PRO A 108 11.28 6.74 23.46
C PRO A 108 11.22 5.38 22.78
N ASN A 109 12.38 4.72 22.65
CA ASN A 109 12.46 3.32 22.26
C ASN A 109 11.66 2.43 23.22
N GLY A 110 10.99 1.40 22.71
CA GLY A 110 10.06 0.54 23.43
C GLY A 110 8.64 1.11 23.59
N THR A 111 8.36 2.30 23.04
CA THR A 111 7.02 2.88 23.07
C THR A 111 6.13 2.22 22.02
N ILE A 112 4.90 1.86 22.41
CA ILE A 112 3.86 1.46 21.47
C ILE A 112 3.20 2.72 20.91
N ILE A 113 3.14 2.77 19.59
CA ILE A 113 2.57 3.85 18.79
C ILE A 113 1.26 3.35 18.19
N GLY A 114 0.18 4.10 18.43
CA GLY A 114 -1.13 3.84 17.83
C GLY A 114 -1.44 4.81 16.70
N ILE A 115 -1.87 4.30 15.56
CA ILE A 115 -2.42 5.09 14.45
C ILE A 115 -3.64 4.37 13.86
N GLU A 116 -4.81 4.96 14.05
CA GLU A 116 -6.05 4.57 13.35
C GLU A 116 -6.41 3.07 13.42
N GLY A 117 -6.13 2.46 14.58
CA GLY A 117 -6.41 1.05 14.88
C GLY A 117 -5.28 0.09 14.53
N ALA A 118 -4.16 0.58 14.00
CA ALA A 118 -2.90 -0.18 13.92
C ALA A 118 -1.96 0.24 15.05
N PHE A 119 -1.21 -0.74 15.57
CA PHE A 119 -0.28 -0.56 16.68
C PHE A 119 1.11 -1.00 16.25
N TYR A 120 2.11 -0.20 16.61
CA TYR A 120 3.51 -0.43 16.25
C TYR A 120 4.40 -0.29 17.48
N LEU A 121 5.27 -1.27 17.71
CA LEU A 121 6.34 -1.15 18.68
C LEU A 121 7.53 -0.43 18.03
N LEU A 122 7.97 0.70 18.62
CA LEU A 122 9.19 1.38 18.22
C LEU A 122 10.40 0.70 18.86
N GLU A 123 11.20 0.00 18.05
CA GLU A 123 12.42 -0.66 18.50
C GLU A 123 13.59 -0.35 17.56
N ASP A 124 14.68 0.18 18.11
CA ASP A 124 15.93 0.47 17.41
C ASP A 124 15.71 1.23 16.09
N MET A 125 14.82 2.23 16.14
CA MET A 125 14.47 3.08 14.98
C MET A 125 13.80 2.30 13.83
N THR A 126 13.10 1.23 14.20
CA THR A 126 12.20 0.45 13.35
C THR A 126 10.81 0.38 13.97
N LEU A 127 9.78 0.17 13.15
CA LEU A 127 8.42 -0.05 13.63
C LEU A 127 8.02 -1.48 13.31
N ILE A 128 7.61 -2.20 14.35
CA ILE A 128 7.12 -3.57 14.25
C ILE A 128 5.63 -3.54 14.52
N GLU A 129 4.80 -3.95 13.56
CA GLU A 129 3.36 -4.05 13.76
C GLU A 129 3.05 -5.11 14.83
N ILE A 130 2.18 -4.77 15.78
CA ILE A 130 1.76 -5.65 16.87
C ILE A 130 0.23 -5.70 16.93
N GLU A 131 -0.30 -6.82 17.43
CA GLU A 131 -1.74 -6.97 17.68
C GLU A 131 -2.17 -6.11 18.87
N GLU A 132 -3.41 -5.61 18.85
CA GLU A 132 -4.00 -4.93 19.99
C GLU A 132 -4.19 -5.93 21.15
N GLU A 133 -3.75 -5.55 22.35
CA GLU A 133 -3.91 -6.34 23.58
C GLU A 133 -4.82 -5.61 24.58
N GLU A 134 -5.54 -6.37 25.41
CA GLU A 134 -6.32 -5.80 26.51
C GLU A 134 -5.36 -5.03 27.45
N ASP A 135 -5.72 -3.78 27.77
CA ASP A 135 -4.94 -2.85 28.60
C ASP A 135 -3.59 -2.37 28.01
N MET A 136 -3.41 -2.46 26.69
CA MET A 136 -2.24 -1.90 26.01
C MET A 136 -2.15 -0.37 26.20
N GLU A 137 -1.06 0.11 26.81
CA GLU A 137 -0.73 1.54 26.86
C GLU A 137 0.00 1.95 25.57
N TYR A 138 -0.50 2.96 24.87
CA TYR A 138 0.10 3.44 23.63
C TYR A 138 0.03 4.96 23.49
N THR A 139 0.95 5.49 22.68
CA THR A 139 0.96 6.89 22.27
C THR A 139 0.27 7.03 20.91
N THR A 140 -0.82 7.79 20.86
CA THR A 140 -1.50 8.09 19.59
C THR A 140 -0.69 9.08 18.75
N ILE A 141 -0.43 8.74 17.49
CA ILE A 141 0.13 9.67 16.51
C ILE A 141 -1.00 10.40 15.78
N SER A 142 -0.88 11.73 15.74
CA SER A 142 -1.78 12.61 14.99
C SER A 142 -1.42 12.58 13.50
N VAL A 143 -2.34 12.07 12.68
CA VAL A 143 -2.20 12.04 11.21
C VAL A 143 -2.01 13.45 10.63
N LYS A 144 -2.67 14.45 11.22
CA LYS A 144 -2.52 15.86 10.86
C LYS A 144 -1.10 16.37 11.12
N ASP A 145 -0.50 16.00 12.25
CA ASP A 145 0.85 16.45 12.57
C ASP A 145 1.91 15.70 11.77
N CYS A 146 1.66 14.43 11.40
CA CYS A 146 2.44 13.75 10.37
C CYS A 146 2.41 14.52 9.05
N ALA A 147 1.21 14.88 8.57
CA ALA A 147 1.05 15.61 7.31
C ALA A 147 1.79 16.96 7.32
N LYS A 148 1.74 17.71 8.43
CA LYS A 148 2.50 18.97 8.59
C LYS A 148 4.00 18.76 8.41
N MET A 149 4.54 17.75 9.09
CA MET A 149 5.96 17.45 9.07
C MET A 149 6.47 17.04 7.67
N LEU A 150 5.59 16.55 6.79
CA LEU A 150 5.95 16.24 5.40
C LEU A 150 6.15 17.47 4.50
N LEU A 151 5.79 18.67 4.97
CA LEU A 151 6.03 19.94 4.28
C LEU A 151 7.22 20.70 4.85
N GLU A 152 7.76 20.27 5.99
CA GLU A 152 8.92 20.90 6.61
C GLU A 152 10.22 20.36 5.97
N GLU A 153 11.14 21.26 5.60
CA GLU A 153 12.45 20.86 5.11
C GLU A 153 13.23 20.15 6.22
N SER A 154 13.69 18.93 5.96
CA SER A 154 14.48 18.15 6.91
C SER A 154 15.95 18.12 6.51
N GLU A 155 16.72 19.08 7.01
CA GLU A 155 18.18 19.07 6.91
C GLU A 155 18.81 17.90 7.70
N LYS A 156 18.03 17.25 8.59
CA LYS A 156 18.50 16.20 9.51
C LYS A 156 18.31 14.78 9.01
N LEU A 157 17.71 14.58 7.83
CA LEU A 157 17.40 13.22 7.35
C LEU A 157 18.66 12.35 7.20
N ASP A 158 19.75 12.94 6.71
CA ASP A 158 21.01 12.19 6.52
C ASP A 158 21.68 11.83 7.85
N GLU A 159 21.48 12.65 8.89
CA GLU A 159 21.97 12.42 10.27
C GLU A 159 21.13 11.40 11.04
N ALA A 160 19.90 11.16 10.62
CA ALA A 160 19.00 10.24 11.30
C ALA A 160 19.52 8.79 11.24
N PRO A 161 19.40 8.00 12.31
CA PRO A 161 19.92 6.63 12.41
C PRO A 161 19.04 5.59 11.69
N PHE A 162 18.44 5.94 10.55
CA PHE A 162 17.66 5.02 9.73
C PHE A 162 18.54 4.25 8.75
N ASN A 163 18.04 3.09 8.31
CA ASN A 163 18.64 2.36 7.19
C ASN A 163 18.51 3.12 5.86
N ASP A 164 19.30 2.74 4.86
CA ASP A 164 19.36 3.43 3.57
C ASP A 164 18.02 3.44 2.82
N GLU A 165 17.26 2.33 2.91
CA GLU A 165 15.95 2.21 2.27
C GLU A 165 14.93 3.21 2.83
N THR A 166 14.88 3.33 4.17
CA THR A 166 13.99 4.28 4.86
C THR A 166 14.40 5.71 4.57
N LYS A 167 15.72 6.01 4.51
CA LYS A 167 16.22 7.32 4.09
C LYS A 167 15.79 7.64 2.66
N GLU A 168 15.87 6.69 1.74
CA GLU A 168 15.51 6.93 0.35
C GLU A 168 14.00 7.17 0.16
N HIS A 169 13.16 6.39 0.85
CA HIS A 169 11.73 6.64 0.90
C HIS A 169 11.43 8.04 1.46
N LEU A 170 12.09 8.43 2.56
CA LEU A 170 11.91 9.74 3.17
C LEU A 170 12.41 10.88 2.28
N ARG A 171 13.54 10.74 1.59
CA ARG A 171 14.02 11.75 0.63
C ARG A 171 12.97 11.99 -0.46
N THR A 172 12.40 10.92 -0.99
CA THR A 172 11.34 10.99 -2.00
C THR A 172 10.09 11.68 -1.44
N ILE A 173 9.65 11.29 -0.25
CA ILE A 173 8.45 11.82 0.40
C ILE A 173 8.61 13.29 0.81
N LEU A 174 9.77 13.67 1.35
CA LEU A 174 10.03 15.02 1.88
C LEU A 174 10.44 16.02 0.80
N SER A 175 10.92 15.55 -0.35
CA SER A 175 11.30 16.42 -1.47
C SER A 175 10.16 17.39 -1.86
N THR A 176 10.54 18.64 -2.11
CA THR A 176 9.68 19.68 -2.68
C THR A 176 9.66 19.65 -4.21
N ASN A 177 10.69 19.01 -4.81
CA ASN A 177 10.74 18.69 -6.23
C ASN A 177 10.16 17.30 -6.44
N THR A 178 8.93 17.26 -6.94
CA THR A 178 8.23 16.02 -7.23
C THR A 178 8.63 15.49 -8.61
N ASN A 179 8.74 14.16 -8.71
CA ASN A 179 8.81 13.51 -10.01
C ASN A 179 7.50 13.79 -10.76
N GLY A 180 7.57 14.02 -12.07
CA GLY A 180 6.35 14.01 -12.89
C GLY A 180 5.61 12.69 -12.69
N THR A 181 4.30 12.67 -12.91
CA THR A 181 3.44 11.48 -12.70
C THR A 181 3.97 10.20 -13.34
N ILE A 182 4.71 10.32 -14.44
CA ILE A 182 5.35 9.22 -15.19
C ILE A 182 6.36 8.44 -14.34
N GLY A 183 7.11 9.09 -13.45
CA GLY A 183 8.12 8.43 -12.61
C GLY A 183 7.56 7.78 -11.34
N VAL A 184 6.26 7.92 -11.08
CA VAL A 184 5.60 7.42 -9.86
C VAL A 184 4.88 6.09 -10.12
N PHE A 185 4.44 5.86 -11.36
CA PHE A 185 3.74 4.65 -11.80
C PHE A 185 4.57 3.85 -12.82
N ASP A 186 5.89 3.86 -12.67
CA ASP A 186 6.84 3.18 -13.55
C ASP A 186 6.88 1.65 -13.33
N VAL A 187 6.20 1.16 -12.30
CA VAL A 187 6.10 -0.27 -11.98
C VAL A 187 4.65 -0.66 -11.73
N CYS A 188 4.21 -1.80 -12.27
CA CYS A 188 2.96 -2.45 -11.88
C CYS A 188 3.23 -3.55 -10.84
N TYR A 189 2.59 -3.48 -9.68
CA TYR A 189 2.68 -4.53 -8.67
C TYR A 189 1.74 -5.69 -8.97
N VAL A 190 2.26 -6.91 -8.85
CA VAL A 190 1.48 -8.14 -8.95
C VAL A 190 1.18 -8.62 -7.55
N LEU A 191 -0.02 -8.30 -7.06
CA LEU A 191 -0.44 -8.72 -5.72
C LEU A 191 -1.04 -10.13 -5.71
N SER A 192 -0.80 -10.84 -4.61
CA SER A 192 -1.42 -12.14 -4.37
C SER A 192 -2.93 -11.96 -4.13
N PRO A 193 -3.79 -12.66 -4.89
CA PRO A 193 -5.24 -12.52 -4.74
C PRO A 193 -5.79 -13.20 -3.47
N ALA A 194 -5.03 -14.15 -2.91
CA ALA A 194 -5.39 -14.93 -1.74
C ALA A 194 -4.11 -15.39 -1.02
N THR A 195 -4.26 -16.05 0.13
CA THR A 195 -3.14 -16.76 0.75
C THR A 195 -2.91 -18.05 -0.01
N ILE A 196 -1.86 -18.09 -0.83
CA ILE A 196 -1.52 -19.21 -1.71
C ILE A 196 -0.48 -20.09 -1.03
N ARG A 197 -0.72 -21.40 -1.04
CA ARG A 197 0.14 -22.43 -0.45
C ARG A 197 0.90 -23.20 -1.53
N VAL A 198 2.05 -23.77 -1.17
CA VAL A 198 2.81 -24.71 -2.03
C VAL A 198 2.38 -26.16 -1.85
N GLN A 199 1.83 -26.52 -0.67
CA GLN A 199 1.33 -27.86 -0.37
C GLN A 199 -0.02 -27.77 0.36
N PRO A 200 -0.97 -28.68 0.10
CA PRO A 200 -2.21 -28.74 0.85
C PRO A 200 -1.92 -29.20 2.29
N GLN A 201 -2.41 -28.47 3.30
CA GLN A 201 -2.58 -29.03 4.63
C GLN A 201 -3.88 -29.84 4.71
N ASP A 202 -3.90 -30.89 5.52
CA ASP A 202 -5.13 -31.61 5.81
C ASP A 202 -6.13 -30.68 6.50
N ALA A 203 -7.18 -30.31 5.76
CA ALA A 203 -8.26 -29.46 6.24
C ALA A 203 -9.04 -30.17 7.35
N SER A 204 -8.85 -29.76 8.61
CA SER A 204 -9.59 -30.30 9.76
C SER A 204 -10.89 -29.52 10.08
N LYS A 205 -11.16 -28.42 9.38
CA LYS A 205 -12.25 -27.48 9.70
C LYS A 205 -13.45 -27.60 8.75
N PHE A 206 -14.64 -27.28 9.29
CA PHE A 206 -15.96 -27.36 8.62
C PHE A 206 -16.11 -26.42 7.40
N LEU A 207 -15.32 -25.35 7.36
CA LEU A 207 -15.21 -24.42 6.24
C LEU A 207 -13.74 -24.06 6.14
N ASP A 208 -13.10 -24.57 5.10
CA ASP A 208 -11.68 -24.33 4.85
C ASP A 208 -11.50 -23.99 3.37
N VAL A 209 -10.68 -22.97 3.13
CA VAL A 209 -10.33 -22.47 1.79
C VAL A 209 -8.85 -22.75 1.61
N ASN A 210 -8.54 -23.62 0.66
CA ASN A 210 -7.17 -23.99 0.34
C ASN A 210 -6.86 -23.54 -1.08
N ASP A 211 -6.13 -22.43 -1.16
CA ASP A 211 -5.59 -21.91 -2.42
C ASP A 211 -4.17 -22.46 -2.61
N VAL A 212 -3.96 -23.27 -3.66
CA VAL A 212 -2.67 -23.96 -3.89
C VAL A 212 -2.09 -23.54 -5.24
N LEU A 213 -0.83 -23.13 -5.25
CA LEU A 213 -0.14 -22.72 -6.48
C LEU A 213 -0.04 -23.89 -7.47
N VAL A 214 -0.41 -23.65 -8.72
CA VAL A 214 -0.11 -24.57 -9.82
C VAL A 214 1.30 -24.24 -10.31
N HIS A 215 2.33 -24.83 -9.69
CA HIS A 215 3.74 -24.45 -9.93
C HIS A 215 4.15 -24.38 -11.42
N ASN A 216 3.64 -25.28 -12.26
CA ASN A 216 4.01 -25.32 -13.68
C ASN A 216 3.35 -24.20 -14.52
N SER A 217 2.40 -23.46 -13.96
CA SER A 217 1.75 -22.31 -14.61
C SER A 217 2.51 -20.99 -14.37
N LEU A 218 3.45 -20.98 -13.41
CA LEU A 218 4.20 -19.78 -13.05
C LEU A 218 5.11 -19.38 -14.21
N VAL A 219 4.90 -18.18 -14.75
CA VAL A 219 5.79 -17.61 -15.76
C VAL A 219 7.19 -17.45 -15.18
N LYS A 220 8.21 -17.59 -16.04
CA LYS A 220 9.59 -17.45 -15.60
C LYS A 220 9.91 -16.01 -15.25
N ASP A 221 10.76 -15.84 -14.26
CA ASP A 221 11.34 -14.53 -13.94
C ASP A 221 12.05 -13.92 -15.16
N GLY A 222 11.92 -12.60 -15.34
CA GLY A 222 12.46 -11.86 -16.48
C GLY A 222 11.68 -12.05 -17.79
N THR A 223 10.50 -12.67 -17.78
CA THR A 223 9.70 -12.88 -18.99
C THR A 223 9.00 -11.60 -19.44
N CYS A 224 8.98 -11.36 -20.76
CA CYS A 224 8.13 -10.33 -21.36
C CYS A 224 6.67 -10.79 -21.36
N VAL A 225 5.79 -10.00 -20.74
CA VAL A 225 4.36 -10.26 -20.63
C VAL A 225 3.57 -9.13 -21.29
N LYS A 226 2.36 -9.46 -21.75
CA LYS A 226 1.35 -8.50 -22.21
C LYS A 226 0.20 -8.46 -21.24
N LYS A 227 -0.51 -7.34 -21.21
CA LYS A 227 -1.80 -7.22 -20.54
C LYS A 227 -2.73 -8.32 -21.05
N GLY A 228 -3.30 -9.09 -20.14
CA GLY A 228 -4.13 -10.25 -20.47
C GLY A 228 -3.40 -11.60 -20.40
N ASP A 229 -2.05 -11.63 -20.35
CA ASP A 229 -1.31 -12.88 -20.19
C ASP A 229 -1.49 -13.46 -18.79
N VAL A 230 -1.56 -14.79 -18.69
CA VAL A 230 -1.60 -15.49 -17.40
C VAL A 230 -0.20 -15.51 -16.80
N LEU A 231 -0.05 -14.98 -15.58
CA LEU A 231 1.20 -14.94 -14.82
C LEU A 231 1.40 -16.23 -14.02
N PHE A 232 0.32 -16.73 -13.41
CA PHE A 232 0.26 -18.02 -12.75
C PHE A 232 -1.20 -18.39 -12.50
N GLU A 233 -1.43 -19.63 -12.13
CA GLU A 233 -2.72 -20.17 -11.72
C GLU A 233 -2.63 -20.74 -10.32
N TYR A 234 -3.74 -20.70 -9.59
CA TYR A 234 -3.89 -21.40 -8.32
C TYR A 234 -5.20 -22.16 -8.29
N THR A 235 -5.20 -23.28 -7.58
CA THR A 235 -6.41 -24.07 -7.34
C THR A 235 -7.08 -23.57 -6.10
N HIS A 236 -8.32 -23.11 -6.23
CA HIS A 236 -9.19 -22.71 -5.14
C HIS A 236 -10.08 -23.88 -4.74
N GLU A 237 -9.83 -24.46 -3.57
CA GLU A 237 -10.66 -25.52 -2.98
C GLU A 237 -11.49 -24.98 -1.82
N VAL A 238 -12.81 -25.12 -1.92
CA VAL A 238 -13.76 -24.81 -0.82
C VAL A 238 -14.43 -26.09 -0.35
N THR A 239 -14.33 -26.36 0.94
CA THR A 239 -15.10 -27.43 1.59
C THR A 239 -16.48 -26.89 2.01
N LYS A 240 -17.55 -27.43 1.43
CA LYS A 240 -18.94 -27.10 1.74
C LYS A 240 -19.55 -28.06 2.77
N TRP A 241 -20.77 -27.74 3.20
CA TRP A 241 -21.58 -28.60 4.07
C TRP A 241 -21.62 -30.05 3.54
N PHE A 242 -21.52 -31.01 4.46
CA PHE A 242 -21.40 -32.45 4.18
C PHE A 242 -20.08 -32.89 3.53
N GLY A 243 -19.01 -32.08 3.62
CA GLY A 243 -17.68 -32.46 3.13
C GLY A 243 -17.55 -32.43 1.61
N LYS A 244 -18.52 -31.85 0.89
CA LYS A 244 -18.45 -31.70 -0.56
C LYS A 244 -17.41 -30.64 -0.90
N LYS A 245 -16.36 -31.04 -1.63
CA LYS A 245 -15.32 -30.13 -2.13
C LYS A 245 -15.74 -29.52 -3.47
N GLN A 246 -15.54 -28.22 -3.62
CA GLN A 246 -15.60 -27.54 -4.91
C GLN A 246 -14.19 -27.04 -5.23
N LEU A 247 -13.65 -27.48 -6.37
CA LEU A 247 -12.37 -27.02 -6.88
C LEU A 247 -12.57 -26.17 -8.14
N SER A 248 -11.84 -25.07 -8.22
CA SER A 248 -11.74 -24.24 -9.42
C SER A 248 -10.31 -23.74 -9.60
N THR A 249 -9.80 -23.74 -10.81
CA THR A 249 -8.52 -23.10 -11.13
C THR A 249 -8.76 -21.65 -11.49
N ILE A 250 -8.02 -20.75 -10.83
CA ILE A 250 -8.15 -19.30 -11.02
C ILE A 250 -6.84 -18.76 -11.58
N PRO A 251 -6.85 -18.07 -12.75
CA PRO A 251 -5.66 -17.43 -13.29
C PRO A 251 -5.45 -16.03 -12.67
N LYS A 252 -4.20 -15.71 -12.32
CA LYS A 252 -3.74 -14.32 -12.14
C LYS A 252 -3.27 -13.80 -13.48
N ILE A 253 -3.91 -12.73 -13.94
CA ILE A 253 -3.67 -12.14 -15.26
C ILE A 253 -2.82 -10.87 -15.10
N SER A 254 -1.98 -10.59 -16.09
CA SER A 254 -1.20 -9.35 -16.16
C SER A 254 -2.09 -8.15 -16.46
N GLU A 255 -1.94 -7.08 -15.68
CA GLU A 255 -2.64 -5.81 -15.87
C GLU A 255 -1.89 -4.84 -16.80
N SER A 256 -0.64 -5.16 -17.16
CA SER A 256 0.23 -4.30 -17.96
C SER A 256 1.16 -5.09 -18.88
N ASP A 257 1.71 -4.37 -19.86
CA ASP A 257 2.77 -4.86 -20.73
C ASP A 257 4.13 -4.58 -20.07
N GLY A 258 5.07 -5.51 -20.12
CA GLY A 258 6.42 -5.29 -19.58
C GLY A 258 7.21 -6.55 -19.27
N ILE A 259 8.26 -6.41 -18.47
CA ILE A 259 9.08 -7.51 -17.96
C ILE A 259 8.72 -7.79 -16.51
N ILE A 260 8.30 -9.03 -16.22
CA ILE A 260 7.98 -9.46 -14.87
C ILE A 260 9.24 -9.86 -14.10
N ASN A 261 9.37 -9.35 -12.86
CA ASN A 261 10.41 -9.73 -11.91
C ASN A 261 9.76 -10.15 -10.60
N PHE A 262 9.87 -11.42 -10.24
CA PHE A 262 9.38 -11.98 -8.98
C PHE A 262 10.29 -11.55 -7.83
N ILE A 263 9.66 -11.22 -6.70
CA ILE A 263 10.39 -10.91 -5.48
C ILE A 263 10.86 -12.24 -4.87
N PRO A 264 12.17 -12.42 -4.61
CA PRO A 264 12.67 -13.61 -3.93
C PRO A 264 11.98 -13.78 -2.57
N ARG A 265 11.38 -14.95 -2.35
CA ARG A 265 10.65 -15.26 -1.11
C ARG A 265 11.16 -16.55 -0.51
N ALA A 266 11.42 -16.53 0.79
CA ALA A 266 11.58 -17.75 1.56
C ALA A 266 10.19 -18.33 1.84
N VAL A 267 9.96 -19.59 1.47
CA VAL A 267 8.71 -20.28 1.83
C VAL A 267 8.76 -20.55 3.33
N ILE A 268 7.86 -19.91 4.09
CA ILE A 268 7.72 -20.14 5.54
C ILE A 268 6.60 -21.16 5.73
N GLY A 269 6.98 -22.37 6.15
CA GLY A 269 6.04 -23.48 6.26
C GLY A 269 5.53 -23.93 4.89
N ASP A 270 4.21 -23.91 4.68
CA ASP A 270 3.55 -24.27 3.43
C ASP A 270 2.99 -23.07 2.66
N VAL A 271 3.13 -21.84 3.18
CA VAL A 271 2.61 -20.63 2.54
C VAL A 271 3.63 -20.11 1.53
N TRP A 272 3.20 -20.00 0.27
CA TRP A 272 3.97 -19.33 -0.78
C TRP A 272 3.85 -17.81 -0.69
N ALA A 273 2.63 -17.32 -0.49
CA ALA A 273 2.34 -15.90 -0.32
C ALA A 273 1.04 -15.68 0.44
N ASN A 274 0.98 -14.65 1.26
CA ASN A 274 -0.26 -14.21 1.91
C ASN A 274 -1.12 -13.40 0.93
N LYS A 275 -2.40 -13.26 1.22
CA LYS A 275 -3.27 -12.33 0.47
C LYS A 275 -2.65 -10.91 0.49
N GLU A 276 -2.73 -10.22 -0.64
CA GLU A 276 -2.25 -8.84 -0.86
C GLU A 276 -0.72 -8.63 -0.83
N ASP A 277 0.05 -9.70 -0.61
CA ASP A 277 1.50 -9.69 -0.76
C ASP A 277 1.93 -9.30 -2.18
N VAL A 278 2.96 -8.45 -2.30
CA VAL A 278 3.61 -8.17 -3.59
C VAL A 278 4.42 -9.40 -4.02
N LEU A 279 3.95 -10.10 -5.05
CA LEU A 279 4.61 -11.29 -5.60
C LEU A 279 5.71 -10.93 -6.58
N ALA A 280 5.43 -9.94 -7.43
CA ALA A 280 6.28 -9.53 -8.52
C ALA A 280 6.03 -8.07 -8.89
N THR A 281 6.95 -7.55 -9.69
CA THR A 281 6.86 -6.24 -10.32
C THR A 281 6.89 -6.41 -11.84
N ILE A 282 6.08 -5.64 -12.57
CA ILE A 282 6.15 -5.57 -14.03
C ILE A 282 6.63 -4.17 -14.40
N LYS A 283 7.79 -4.10 -15.05
CA LYS A 283 8.35 -2.85 -15.54
C LYS A 283 8.03 -2.70 -17.03
N PRO A 284 7.53 -1.55 -17.50
CA PRO A 284 7.33 -1.28 -18.92
C PRO A 284 8.61 -1.53 -19.72
N TYR A 285 8.48 -1.89 -20.99
CA TYR A 285 9.63 -2.00 -21.88
C TYR A 285 10.35 -0.64 -21.95
N ASP A 286 11.67 -0.63 -21.72
CA ASP A 286 12.50 0.52 -22.05
C ASP A 286 12.35 0.77 -23.56
N ASN A 287 11.76 1.91 -23.94
CA ASN A 287 11.70 2.37 -25.33
C ASN A 287 13.03 3.00 -25.75
#